data_AF-A0A3D1RSH0-F1
#
_entry.id   AF-A0A3D1RSH0-F1
#
_cell.length_a   1.000
_cell.length_b   1.000
_cell.length_c   1.000
_cell.angle_alpha   90.00
_cell.angle_beta   90.00
_cell.angle_gamma   90.00
#
_symmetry.space_group_name_H-M   'P 1'
#
loop_
_entity.id
_entity.type
_entity.pdbx_description
1 polymer ?
#
loop_
_entity_poly.entity_id
_entity_poly.type
_entity_poly.pdbx_seq_one_letter_code
_entity_poly.pdbx_strand_id
1 'polypeptide(L)'
;MAALSITPSLLEPGLWRSDPSLERYQVQGGGSIVVRLQAGDTITIHDPQGRQVGEVIAFDKNGSPAPGGLGNHPVQKPTGLGSILTNRGLNTRPLAQRLSALGITLDDALAIPVFAPDSPPGEEVAFTASDELTCLICAPGDSMSVEEQHPPTPLIVWVRRSDLQGDTDPVLPDPLANPRLDFRIERCTARDFTVRAGEFIQIIDVAGRECSDFLAFTESKLNQGIERGLDPTATRTLMGAAYPGPGLFSKFFDQDMQPLVEVIQDTCGRHDTFGFACSSKYYEDMGYFGHPNCSDNLSNVLKDYGVAARRGWPAINFFYNTRIDDHNALYLDEPWSRPGDYVLLRALDDLVCASSACPDDTSAANGWNPTDIHVRVYSPDNIFSKAVAYRMTPDAEAELTRETGFHPRSSQLTRNFTEYRGFWLPTVFNNAGAIKEYWACREKA
;
A
#
# COMPACT_ATOMS: atom_id res chain seq x y z
N MET A 1 -1.64 3.26 -46.69
CA MET A 1 -1.32 4.33 -45.73
C MET A 1 -2.45 4.38 -44.73
N ALA A 2 -2.27 3.72 -43.58
CA ALA A 2 -3.25 3.76 -42.50
C ALA A 2 -3.13 5.11 -41.78
N ALA A 3 -4.24 5.84 -41.69
CA ALA A 3 -4.29 7.12 -41.00
C ALA A 3 -4.17 6.87 -39.50
N LEU A 4 -3.04 7.28 -38.92
CA LEU A 4 -2.87 7.39 -37.46
C LEU A 4 -3.86 8.44 -36.96
N SER A 5 -4.96 7.97 -36.36
CA SER A 5 -5.85 8.81 -35.56
C SER A 5 -5.13 9.11 -34.26
N ILE A 6 -4.32 10.17 -34.25
CA ILE A 6 -3.76 10.74 -33.03
C ILE A 6 -4.80 11.73 -32.52
N THR A 7 -5.80 11.22 -31.80
CA THR A 7 -6.62 12.07 -30.95
C THR A 7 -5.69 12.62 -29.86
N PRO A 8 -5.54 13.94 -29.71
CA PRO A 8 -4.74 14.49 -28.62
C PRO A 8 -5.42 14.09 -27.30
N SER A 9 -4.82 13.13 -26.58
CA SER A 9 -5.16 12.87 -25.18
C SER A 9 -4.49 13.95 -24.35
N LEU A 10 -5.27 14.66 -23.54
CA LEU A 10 -4.71 15.49 -22.48
C LEU A 10 -3.99 14.53 -21.52
N LEU A 11 -2.66 14.48 -21.58
CA LEU A 11 -1.87 13.85 -20.53
C LEU A 11 -1.81 14.87 -19.40
N GLU A 12 -2.67 14.73 -18.40
CA GLU A 12 -2.53 15.43 -17.11
C GLU A 12 -1.58 14.59 -16.25
N PRO A 13 -0.27 14.91 -16.19
CA PRO A 13 0.68 14.10 -15.44
C PRO A 13 0.27 14.11 -13.96
N GLY A 14 0.23 12.94 -13.32
CA GLY A 14 -0.10 12.80 -11.90
C GLY A 14 -1.60 12.77 -11.54
N LEU A 15 -2.54 13.00 -12.47
CA LEU A 15 -3.97 12.80 -12.22
C LEU A 15 -4.41 11.44 -12.79
N TRP A 16 -4.25 10.38 -12.00
CA TRP A 16 -4.90 9.11 -12.30
C TRP A 16 -6.41 9.31 -12.09
N ARG A 17 -7.17 9.58 -13.16
CA ARG A 17 -8.62 9.43 -13.12
C ARG A 17 -8.90 7.95 -12.85
N SER A 18 -9.61 7.65 -11.77
CA SER A 18 -10.13 6.31 -11.53
C SER A 18 -11.16 6.00 -12.61
N ASP A 19 -10.70 5.50 -13.74
CA ASP A 19 -11.56 4.73 -14.62
C ASP A 19 -11.78 3.39 -13.90
N PRO A 20 -12.97 3.14 -13.32
CA PRO A 20 -13.22 1.92 -12.55
C PRO A 20 -13.09 0.67 -13.43
N SER A 21 -13.17 0.82 -14.76
CA SER A 21 -12.94 -0.27 -15.71
C SER A 21 -11.48 -0.55 -15.98
N LEU A 22 -10.54 0.26 -15.47
CA LEU A 22 -9.13 0.15 -15.79
C LEU A 22 -8.29 -0.08 -14.54
N GLU A 23 -7.77 -1.29 -14.40
CA GLU A 23 -6.84 -1.68 -13.35
C GLU A 23 -5.40 -1.60 -13.88
N ARG A 24 -4.46 -1.26 -13.00
CA ARG A 24 -3.03 -1.26 -13.30
C ARG A 24 -2.28 -2.10 -12.27
N TYR A 25 -1.38 -2.94 -12.75
CA TYR A 25 -0.50 -3.76 -11.93
C TYR A 25 0.95 -3.60 -12.41
N GLN A 26 1.90 -3.74 -11.49
CA GLN A 26 3.32 -3.80 -11.80
C GLN A 26 3.88 -5.17 -11.45
N VAL A 27 4.51 -5.83 -12.43
CA VAL A 27 5.24 -7.08 -12.25
C VAL A 27 6.69 -6.73 -12.02
N GLN A 28 7.19 -6.90 -10.81
CA GLN A 28 8.59 -6.64 -10.48
C GLN A 28 9.52 -7.55 -11.28
N GLY A 29 10.71 -7.06 -11.64
CA GLY A 29 11.74 -7.86 -12.30
C GLY A 29 12.12 -9.07 -11.44
N GLY A 30 12.11 -10.26 -12.03
CA GLY A 30 12.24 -11.53 -11.31
C GLY A 30 10.99 -11.96 -10.55
N GLY A 31 9.84 -11.33 -10.79
CA GLY A 31 8.59 -11.57 -10.06
C GLY A 31 7.41 -11.95 -10.95
N SER A 32 6.25 -12.13 -10.32
CA SER A 32 5.00 -12.49 -11.00
C SER A 32 3.77 -11.96 -10.28
N ILE A 33 2.68 -11.74 -11.01
CA ILE A 33 1.35 -11.40 -10.45
C ILE A 33 0.29 -12.35 -10.99
N VAL A 34 -0.82 -12.48 -10.27
CA VAL A 34 -2.00 -13.24 -10.71
C VAL A 34 -3.15 -12.26 -10.93
N VAL A 35 -3.79 -12.35 -12.08
CA VAL A 35 -4.93 -11.53 -12.50
C VAL A 35 -6.06 -12.45 -12.93
N ARG A 36 -7.28 -12.22 -12.47
CA ARG A 36 -8.48 -12.91 -12.98
C ARG A 36 -9.11 -12.06 -14.09
N LEU A 37 -9.49 -12.70 -15.18
CA LEU A 37 -10.14 -12.08 -16.34
C LEU A 37 -11.48 -12.76 -16.59
N GLN A 38 -12.47 -11.96 -16.98
CA GLN A 38 -13.74 -12.45 -17.51
C GLN A 38 -13.73 -12.42 -19.04
N ALA A 39 -14.68 -13.13 -19.65
CA ALA A 39 -14.88 -13.07 -21.10
C ALA A 39 -15.14 -11.62 -21.54
N GLY A 40 -14.33 -11.12 -22.46
CA GLY A 40 -14.36 -9.75 -22.96
C GLY A 40 -13.32 -8.81 -22.32
N ASP A 41 -12.77 -9.16 -21.16
CA ASP A 41 -11.72 -8.36 -20.52
C ASP A 41 -10.47 -8.32 -21.41
N THR A 42 -9.80 -7.17 -21.41
CA THR A 42 -8.56 -6.98 -22.16
C THR A 42 -7.40 -6.75 -21.21
N ILE A 43 -6.30 -7.48 -21.41
CA ILE A 43 -5.06 -7.30 -20.67
C ILE A 43 -3.98 -6.76 -21.61
N THR A 44 -3.36 -5.64 -21.26
CA THR A 44 -2.24 -5.04 -22.00
C THR A 44 -0.99 -5.11 -21.13
N ILE A 45 0.08 -5.69 -21.64
CA ILE A 45 1.38 -5.78 -20.98
C ILE A 45 2.33 -4.83 -21.73
N HIS A 46 3.05 -4.01 -20.99
CA HIS A 46 3.95 -2.98 -21.48
C HIS A 46 5.32 -3.17 -20.84
N ASP A 47 6.38 -3.17 -21.65
CA ASP A 47 7.78 -3.12 -21.22
C ASP A 47 8.30 -1.67 -21.34
N PRO A 48 8.38 -0.89 -20.25
CA PRO A 48 8.79 0.51 -20.33
C PRO A 48 10.27 0.69 -20.67
N GLN A 49 11.12 -0.28 -20.33
CA GLN A 49 12.59 -0.14 -20.37
C GLN A 49 13.23 -0.90 -21.54
N GLY A 50 12.51 -1.84 -22.13
CA GLY A 50 13.00 -2.70 -23.19
C GLY A 50 13.82 -3.87 -22.65
N ARG A 51 13.98 -4.90 -23.48
CA ARG A 51 14.74 -6.13 -23.20
C ARG A 51 14.23 -6.97 -22.03
N GLN A 52 13.10 -6.61 -21.43
CA GLN A 52 12.48 -7.42 -20.40
C GLN A 52 11.54 -8.42 -21.05
N VAL A 53 11.99 -9.67 -21.11
CA VAL A 53 11.14 -10.79 -21.50
C VAL A 53 10.02 -10.97 -20.48
N GLY A 54 8.88 -11.48 -20.91
CA GLY A 54 7.78 -11.85 -20.04
C GLY A 54 7.13 -13.16 -20.44
N GLU A 55 6.32 -13.72 -19.55
CA GLU A 55 5.51 -14.91 -19.82
C GLU A 55 4.09 -14.70 -19.28
N VAL A 56 3.09 -15.08 -20.07
CA VAL A 56 1.68 -15.11 -19.65
C VAL A 56 1.21 -16.56 -19.63
N ILE A 57 0.71 -17.02 -18.48
CA ILE A 57 0.23 -18.39 -18.30
C ILE A 57 -1.24 -18.29 -17.90
N ALA A 58 -2.13 -18.84 -18.71
CA ALA A 58 -3.57 -18.79 -18.47
C ALA A 58 -4.11 -20.15 -18.04
N PHE A 59 -4.99 -20.13 -17.05
CA PHE A 59 -5.73 -21.29 -16.54
C PHE A 59 -7.23 -21.03 -16.63
N ASP A 60 -8.00 -22.09 -16.90
CA ASP A 60 -9.46 -22.03 -16.82
C ASP A 60 -9.95 -22.00 -15.36
N LYS A 61 -11.26 -21.89 -15.17
CA LYS A 61 -11.92 -21.93 -13.86
C LYS A 61 -11.68 -23.20 -13.03
N ASN A 62 -11.21 -24.28 -13.65
CA ASN A 62 -10.88 -25.54 -12.99
C ASN A 62 -9.38 -25.67 -12.69
N GLY A 63 -8.58 -24.64 -12.99
CA GLY A 63 -7.13 -24.65 -12.83
C GLY A 63 -6.38 -25.41 -13.92
N SER A 64 -7.04 -25.75 -15.04
CA SER A 64 -6.41 -26.43 -16.18
C SER A 64 -5.77 -25.42 -17.16
N PRO A 65 -4.62 -25.73 -17.78
CA PRO A 65 -3.96 -24.83 -18.74
C PRO A 65 -4.87 -24.46 -19.92
N ALA A 66 -5.10 -23.17 -20.14
CA ALA A 66 -6.02 -22.64 -21.14
C ALA A 66 -5.46 -21.43 -21.92
N PRO A 67 -4.24 -21.53 -22.51
CA PRO A 67 -3.64 -20.40 -23.24
C PRO A 67 -4.47 -19.94 -24.44
N GLY A 68 -5.25 -20.85 -25.05
CA GLY A 68 -6.16 -20.52 -26.15
C GLY A 68 -7.27 -19.52 -25.78
N GLY A 69 -7.57 -19.36 -24.49
CA GLY A 69 -8.50 -18.36 -24.00
C GLY A 69 -8.02 -16.91 -24.17
N LEU A 70 -6.72 -16.71 -24.40
CA LEU A 70 -6.13 -15.41 -24.74
C LEU A 70 -5.90 -15.24 -26.25
N GLY A 71 -6.46 -16.13 -27.05
CA GLY A 71 -6.26 -16.17 -28.51
C GLY A 71 -5.24 -17.22 -28.96
N ASN A 72 -5.00 -17.25 -30.27
CA ASN A 72 -4.11 -18.25 -30.86
C ASN A 72 -2.67 -17.73 -30.92
N HIS A 73 -1.91 -17.96 -29.84
CA HIS A 73 -0.51 -17.57 -29.72
C HIS A 73 0.41 -18.80 -29.64
N PRO A 74 1.68 -18.68 -30.07
CA PRO A 74 2.69 -19.69 -29.79
C PRO A 74 2.82 -19.91 -28.28
N VAL A 75 2.88 -21.17 -27.87
CA VAL A 75 3.02 -21.56 -26.46
C VAL A 75 4.27 -22.40 -26.25
N GLN A 76 4.86 -22.27 -25.07
CA GLN A 76 6.04 -23.02 -24.65
C GLN A 76 5.94 -23.43 -23.18
N LYS A 77 6.89 -24.24 -22.71
CA LYS A 77 7.00 -24.56 -21.29
C LYS A 77 7.39 -23.29 -20.51
N PRO A 78 6.79 -23.01 -19.33
CA PRO A 78 7.02 -21.77 -18.57
C PRO A 78 8.38 -21.78 -17.86
N THR A 79 9.45 -21.52 -18.62
CA THR A 79 10.82 -21.52 -18.12
C THR A 79 11.09 -20.34 -17.18
N GLY A 80 10.50 -19.18 -17.46
CA GLY A 80 10.64 -17.98 -16.65
C GLY A 80 9.94 -18.08 -15.30
N LEU A 81 8.72 -18.64 -15.25
CA LEU A 81 8.11 -18.98 -13.96
C LEU A 81 8.98 -19.97 -13.16
N GLY A 82 9.56 -20.96 -13.84
CA GLY A 82 10.47 -21.92 -13.22
C GLY A 82 11.69 -21.26 -12.58
N SER A 83 12.30 -20.27 -13.25
CA SER A 83 13.44 -19.53 -12.67
C SER A 83 13.02 -18.68 -11.48
N ILE A 84 11.86 -18.00 -11.55
CA ILE A 84 11.31 -17.21 -10.44
C ILE A 84 11.09 -18.09 -9.19
N LEU A 85 10.48 -19.27 -9.35
CA LEU A 85 10.18 -20.19 -8.24
C LEU A 85 11.44 -20.78 -7.59
N THR A 86 12.51 -20.96 -8.36
CA THR A 86 13.77 -21.55 -7.88
C THR A 86 14.73 -20.51 -7.29
N ASN A 87 14.48 -19.22 -7.51
CA ASN A 87 15.32 -18.14 -7.02
C ASN A 87 15.22 -17.98 -5.49
N ARG A 88 16.30 -18.34 -4.78
CA ARG A 88 16.36 -18.32 -3.30
C ARG A 88 16.34 -16.93 -2.67
N GLY A 89 16.52 -15.86 -3.46
CA GLY A 89 16.49 -14.48 -2.99
C GLY A 89 15.10 -13.88 -2.83
N LEU A 90 14.06 -14.53 -3.37
CA LEU A 90 12.67 -14.05 -3.33
C LEU A 90 11.82 -14.97 -2.45
N ASN A 91 10.94 -14.39 -1.62
CA ASN A 91 9.99 -15.17 -0.84
C ASN A 91 8.86 -15.65 -1.77
N THR A 92 9.03 -16.83 -2.39
CA THR A 92 8.07 -17.43 -3.34
C THR A 92 6.93 -18.19 -2.67
N ARG A 93 6.94 -18.31 -1.32
CA ARG A 93 5.89 -18.98 -0.54
C ARG A 93 4.49 -18.42 -0.77
N PRO A 94 4.27 -17.08 -0.87
CA PRO A 94 2.95 -16.52 -1.15
C PRO A 94 2.42 -16.96 -2.52
N LEU A 95 3.26 -17.01 -3.55
CA LEU A 95 2.85 -17.45 -4.89
C LEU A 95 2.44 -18.93 -4.89
N ALA A 96 3.25 -19.80 -4.27
CA ALA A 96 2.93 -21.23 -4.18
C ALA A 96 1.63 -21.47 -3.40
N GLN A 97 1.40 -20.73 -2.32
CA GLN A 97 0.14 -20.78 -1.56
C GLN A 97 -1.05 -20.27 -2.37
N ARG A 98 -0.90 -19.18 -3.13
CA ARG A 98 -1.93 -18.67 -4.05
C ARG A 98 -2.32 -19.69 -5.11
N LEU A 99 -1.33 -20.26 -5.79
CA LEU A 99 -1.56 -21.27 -6.83
C LEU A 99 -2.25 -22.51 -6.24
N SER A 100 -1.82 -22.95 -5.05
CA SER A 100 -2.47 -24.06 -4.34
C SER A 100 -3.90 -23.74 -3.91
N ALA A 101 -4.18 -22.52 -3.44
CA ALA A 101 -5.52 -22.07 -3.05
C ALA A 101 -6.48 -21.99 -4.25
N LEU A 102 -5.94 -21.74 -5.44
CA LEU A 102 -6.67 -21.70 -6.70
C LEU A 102 -6.79 -23.08 -7.36
N GLY A 103 -6.24 -24.14 -6.75
CA GLY A 103 -6.24 -25.49 -7.32
C GLY A 103 -5.38 -25.64 -8.59
N ILE A 104 -4.46 -24.70 -8.84
CA ILE A 104 -3.64 -24.65 -10.04
C ILE A 104 -2.41 -25.55 -9.85
N THR A 105 -2.19 -26.45 -10.81
CA THR A 105 -0.96 -27.26 -10.90
C THR A 105 -0.08 -26.74 -12.04
N LEU A 106 1.23 -26.69 -11.81
CA LEU A 106 2.19 -26.14 -12.77
C LEU A 106 2.80 -27.18 -13.70
N ASP A 107 2.52 -28.47 -13.49
CA ASP A 107 3.18 -29.57 -14.20
C ASP A 107 2.90 -29.52 -15.71
N ASP A 108 1.67 -29.19 -16.08
CA ASP A 108 1.20 -29.11 -17.47
C ASP A 108 1.05 -27.66 -17.98
N ALA A 109 1.53 -26.67 -17.22
CA ALA A 109 1.36 -25.27 -17.55
C ALA A 109 2.05 -24.90 -18.89
N LEU A 110 1.39 -24.01 -19.64
CA LEU A 110 1.87 -23.49 -20.92
C LEU A 110 1.93 -21.97 -20.86
N ALA A 111 3.09 -21.40 -21.21
CA ALA A 111 3.32 -19.97 -21.27
C ALA A 111 3.24 -19.45 -22.71
N ILE A 112 2.59 -18.30 -22.87
CA ILE A 112 2.72 -17.42 -24.03
C ILE A 112 3.90 -16.48 -23.74
N PRO A 113 5.02 -16.58 -24.47
CA PRO A 113 6.13 -15.65 -24.29
C PRO A 113 5.74 -14.27 -24.82
N VAL A 114 6.12 -13.23 -24.08
CA VAL A 114 5.92 -11.83 -24.47
C VAL A 114 7.27 -11.11 -24.47
N PHE A 115 7.49 -10.28 -25.50
CA PHE A 115 8.72 -9.55 -25.77
C PHE A 115 9.96 -10.42 -26.06
N ALA A 116 10.77 -9.97 -27.01
CA ALA A 116 12.05 -10.60 -27.31
C ALA A 116 13.14 -10.06 -26.37
N PRO A 117 14.27 -10.79 -26.15
CA PRO A 117 15.39 -10.29 -25.36
C PRO A 117 16.01 -8.97 -25.87
N ASP A 118 15.76 -8.63 -27.13
CA ASP A 118 16.18 -7.39 -27.80
C ASP A 118 15.02 -6.42 -28.07
N SER A 119 13.88 -6.59 -27.38
CA SER A 119 12.72 -5.68 -27.49
C SER A 119 13.09 -4.22 -27.25
N PRO A 120 12.54 -3.28 -28.05
CA PRO A 120 12.73 -1.86 -27.79
C PRO A 120 11.95 -1.41 -26.53
N PRO A 121 12.40 -0.34 -25.86
CA PRO A 121 11.62 0.29 -24.80
C PRO A 121 10.25 0.76 -25.30
N GLY A 122 9.22 0.55 -24.50
CA GLY A 122 7.85 0.95 -24.81
C GLY A 122 7.05 -0.08 -25.61
N GLU A 123 7.56 -1.30 -25.78
CA GLU A 123 6.83 -2.35 -26.51
C GLU A 123 5.60 -2.81 -25.70
N GLU A 124 4.48 -3.03 -26.38
CA GLU A 124 3.22 -3.46 -25.78
C GLU A 124 2.65 -4.69 -26.49
N VAL A 125 2.00 -5.56 -25.73
CA VAL A 125 1.18 -6.67 -26.24
C VAL A 125 -0.15 -6.68 -25.50
N ALA A 126 -1.23 -6.93 -26.24
CA ALA A 126 -2.57 -6.99 -25.68
C ALA A 126 -3.25 -8.32 -26.01
N PHE A 127 -4.01 -8.84 -25.05
CA PHE A 127 -4.82 -10.03 -25.17
C PHE A 127 -6.25 -9.73 -24.74
N THR A 128 -7.22 -10.35 -25.40
CA THR A 128 -8.63 -10.31 -24.98
C THR A 128 -9.04 -11.71 -24.54
N ALA A 129 -9.58 -11.82 -23.34
CA ALA A 129 -10.04 -13.09 -22.79
C ALA A 129 -11.35 -13.52 -23.50
N SER A 130 -11.38 -14.73 -24.05
CA SER A 130 -12.61 -15.32 -24.62
C SER A 130 -13.52 -15.92 -23.56
N ASP A 131 -12.96 -16.29 -22.42
CA ASP A 131 -13.60 -17.02 -21.33
C ASP A 131 -13.13 -16.48 -19.97
N GLU A 132 -13.68 -17.02 -18.89
CA GLU A 132 -13.18 -16.76 -17.54
C GLU A 132 -11.81 -17.44 -17.35
N LEU A 133 -10.78 -16.64 -17.06
CA LEU A 133 -9.39 -17.08 -16.98
C LEU A 133 -8.70 -16.56 -15.71
N THR A 134 -7.79 -17.36 -15.17
CA THR A 134 -6.80 -16.91 -14.21
C THR A 134 -5.44 -16.83 -14.91
N CYS A 135 -4.91 -15.63 -15.04
CA CYS A 135 -3.67 -15.32 -15.75
C CYS A 135 -2.54 -15.02 -14.76
N LEU A 136 -1.43 -15.74 -14.88
CA LEU A 136 -0.18 -15.48 -14.19
C LEU A 136 0.75 -14.76 -15.17
N ILE A 137 1.12 -13.52 -14.85
CA ILE A 137 2.05 -12.71 -15.63
C ILE A 137 3.39 -12.68 -14.92
N CYS A 138 4.45 -13.07 -15.61
CA CYS A 138 5.81 -13.14 -15.09
C CYS A 138 6.72 -12.16 -15.82
N ALA A 139 7.64 -11.53 -15.08
CA ALA A 139 8.77 -10.79 -15.61
C ALA A 139 10.06 -11.52 -15.19
N PRO A 140 10.49 -12.57 -15.94
CA PRO A 140 11.62 -13.40 -15.55
C PRO A 140 12.92 -12.60 -15.50
N GLY A 141 13.80 -12.96 -14.58
CA GLY A 141 15.10 -12.34 -14.47
C GLY A 141 15.96 -12.98 -13.41
N ASP A 142 17.23 -13.15 -13.73
CA ASP A 142 18.23 -13.73 -12.83
C ASP A 142 19.02 -12.64 -12.11
N SER A 143 19.73 -13.02 -11.04
CA SER A 143 20.70 -12.13 -10.41
C SER A 143 21.82 -11.83 -11.41
N MET A 144 21.92 -10.56 -11.80
CA MET A 144 22.98 -10.10 -12.68
C MET A 144 24.33 -10.03 -11.95
N SER A 145 25.41 -10.31 -12.67
CA SER A 145 26.76 -9.96 -12.24
C SER A 145 26.92 -8.44 -12.20
N VAL A 146 27.81 -7.94 -11.35
CA VAL A 146 28.12 -6.49 -11.26
C VAL A 146 28.68 -5.90 -12.56
N GLU A 147 29.23 -6.72 -13.45
CA GLU A 147 29.77 -6.28 -14.74
C GLU A 147 28.71 -6.24 -15.86
N GLU A 148 27.56 -6.87 -15.64
CA GLU A 148 26.45 -6.85 -16.59
C GLU A 148 25.68 -5.53 -16.48
N GLN A 149 24.93 -5.16 -17.52
CA GLN A 149 24.17 -3.90 -17.57
C GLN A 149 22.71 -4.13 -18.00
N HIS A 150 22.19 -5.33 -17.73
CA HIS A 150 20.84 -5.76 -18.09
C HIS A 150 20.12 -6.29 -16.84
N PRO A 151 19.83 -5.43 -15.85
CA PRO A 151 19.04 -5.84 -14.70
C PRO A 151 17.65 -6.28 -15.17
N PRO A 152 17.01 -7.25 -14.49
CA PRO A 152 15.58 -7.47 -14.62
C PRO A 152 14.82 -6.16 -14.30
N THR A 153 13.94 -5.75 -15.19
CA THR A 153 13.13 -4.52 -15.09
C THR A 153 11.66 -4.90 -14.92
N PRO A 154 10.81 -3.99 -14.39
CA PRO A 154 9.41 -4.30 -14.20
C PRO A 154 8.60 -4.23 -15.50
N LEU A 155 7.58 -5.08 -15.61
CA LEU A 155 6.52 -4.97 -16.62
C LEU A 155 5.30 -4.26 -16.02
N ILE A 156 4.60 -3.47 -16.83
CA ILE A 156 3.33 -2.85 -16.45
C ILE A 156 2.19 -3.61 -17.12
N VAL A 157 1.19 -3.98 -16.33
CA VAL A 157 0.01 -4.71 -16.80
C VAL A 157 -1.22 -3.84 -16.58
N TRP A 158 -2.00 -3.64 -17.63
CA TRP A 158 -3.29 -2.97 -17.58
C TRP A 158 -4.39 -3.99 -17.83
N VAL A 159 -5.45 -3.95 -17.03
CA VAL A 159 -6.64 -4.77 -17.23
C VAL A 159 -7.81 -3.85 -17.45
N ARG A 160 -8.43 -3.94 -18.63
CA ARG A 160 -9.68 -3.27 -18.93
C ARG A 160 -10.83 -4.26 -18.76
N ARG A 161 -11.67 -4.01 -17.76
CA ARG A 161 -12.92 -4.72 -17.50
C ARG A 161 -13.93 -4.42 -18.59
N SER A 162 -14.51 -5.48 -19.14
CA SER A 162 -15.57 -5.40 -20.15
C SER A 162 -16.95 -5.19 -19.54
N ASP A 163 -17.14 -5.68 -18.32
CA ASP A 163 -18.30 -5.46 -17.47
C ASP A 163 -17.82 -5.33 -16.02
N LEU A 164 -18.35 -4.35 -15.30
CA LEU A 164 -18.07 -4.17 -13.88
C LEU A 164 -18.97 -5.06 -13.01
N GLN A 165 -19.99 -5.71 -13.58
CA GLN A 165 -20.97 -6.58 -12.88
C GLN A 165 -21.62 -5.94 -11.64
N GLY A 166 -21.55 -4.62 -11.49
CA GLY A 166 -21.97 -3.91 -10.28
C GLY A 166 -20.93 -3.85 -9.15
N ASP A 167 -19.80 -4.54 -9.27
CA ASP A 167 -18.62 -4.36 -8.42
C ASP A 167 -17.89 -3.09 -8.86
N THR A 168 -18.06 -2.02 -8.09
CA THR A 168 -17.31 -0.76 -8.28
C THR A 168 -16.02 -0.72 -7.47
N ASP A 169 -15.87 -1.62 -6.50
CA ASP A 169 -14.76 -1.58 -5.56
C ASP A 169 -13.62 -2.47 -6.06
N PRO A 170 -12.39 -1.96 -6.13
CA PRO A 170 -11.26 -2.74 -6.59
C PRO A 170 -10.93 -3.89 -5.63
N VAL A 171 -10.40 -4.98 -6.19
CA VAL A 171 -10.02 -6.17 -5.44
C VAL A 171 -8.89 -5.80 -4.46
N LEU A 172 -9.11 -6.07 -3.17
CA LEU A 172 -8.11 -5.84 -2.14
C LEU A 172 -6.84 -6.69 -2.39
N PRO A 173 -5.66 -6.18 -2.03
CA PRO A 173 -4.46 -7.00 -1.99
C PRO A 173 -4.62 -8.14 -0.99
N ASP A 174 -3.96 -9.25 -1.25
CA ASP A 174 -3.94 -10.38 -0.33
C ASP A 174 -3.44 -9.96 1.06
N PRO A 175 -3.92 -10.62 2.12
CA PRO A 175 -3.40 -10.43 3.46
C PRO A 175 -1.88 -10.62 3.53
N LEU A 176 -1.20 -9.80 4.33
CA LEU A 176 0.26 -9.89 4.55
C LEU A 176 0.65 -11.17 5.31
N ALA A 177 -0.29 -11.70 6.09
CA ALA A 177 -0.24 -12.97 6.80
C ALA A 177 -1.70 -13.44 7.06
N ASN A 178 -1.91 -14.57 7.73
CA ASN A 178 -3.26 -14.96 8.14
C ASN A 178 -3.81 -13.97 9.18
N PRO A 179 -4.90 -13.23 8.86
CA PRO A 179 -5.45 -12.24 9.77
C PRO A 179 -6.25 -12.91 10.90
N ARG A 180 -6.15 -12.38 12.12
CA ARG A 180 -7.05 -12.67 13.24
C ARG A 180 -8.40 -11.98 13.06
N LEU A 181 -8.36 -10.72 12.62
CA LEU A 181 -9.54 -9.94 12.24
C LEU A 181 -9.36 -9.49 10.79
N ASP A 182 -10.41 -9.60 9.99
CA ASP A 182 -10.47 -9.14 8.61
C ASP A 182 -11.90 -8.65 8.37
N PHE A 183 -12.07 -7.33 8.23
CA PHE A 183 -13.38 -6.74 8.06
C PHE A 183 -13.38 -5.42 7.30
N ARG A 184 -14.52 -5.16 6.68
CA ARG A 184 -14.87 -3.94 5.97
C ARG A 184 -15.52 -2.93 6.92
N ILE A 185 -15.12 -1.66 6.82
CA ILE A 185 -15.83 -0.50 7.36
C ILE A 185 -16.52 0.14 6.16
N GLU A 186 -17.84 0.06 6.14
CA GLU A 186 -18.65 0.64 5.07
C GLU A 186 -18.47 2.17 5.04
N ARG A 187 -18.49 2.77 3.86
CA ARG A 187 -18.40 4.22 3.66
C ARG A 187 -19.33 4.97 4.60
N CYS A 188 -18.87 6.11 5.07
CA CYS A 188 -19.61 6.98 5.99
C CYS A 188 -19.94 6.35 7.36
N THR A 189 -19.32 5.22 7.73
CA THR A 189 -19.50 4.57 9.03
C THR A 189 -18.18 4.44 9.79
N ALA A 190 -18.25 3.99 11.05
CA ALA A 190 -17.09 3.63 11.84
C ALA A 190 -17.27 2.25 12.48
N ARG A 191 -16.16 1.67 12.92
CA ARG A 191 -16.16 0.41 13.67
C ARG A 191 -15.05 0.40 14.71
N ASP A 192 -15.38 -0.08 15.90
CA ASP A 192 -14.44 -0.37 16.96
C ASP A 192 -13.87 -1.80 16.85
N PHE A 193 -12.71 -2.01 17.43
CA PHE A 193 -12.08 -3.33 17.55
C PHE A 193 -10.99 -3.32 18.63
N THR A 194 -10.71 -4.48 19.21
CA THR A 194 -9.64 -4.65 20.21
C THR A 194 -8.43 -5.34 19.62
N VAL A 195 -7.26 -4.92 20.07
CA VAL A 195 -5.97 -5.50 19.72
C VAL A 195 -5.11 -5.72 20.95
N ARG A 196 -4.28 -6.76 20.91
CA ARG A 196 -3.33 -7.09 21.96
C ARG A 196 -1.97 -6.48 21.68
N ALA A 197 -1.20 -6.23 22.74
CA ALA A 197 0.15 -5.72 22.64
C ALA A 197 0.99 -6.59 21.69
N GLY A 198 1.66 -5.94 20.73
CA GLY A 198 2.47 -6.57 19.71
C GLY A 198 1.74 -6.99 18.44
N GLU A 199 0.39 -7.03 18.42
CA GLU A 199 -0.37 -7.26 17.19
C GLU A 199 -0.17 -6.14 16.17
N PHE A 200 -0.43 -6.46 14.90
CA PHE A 200 -0.32 -5.50 13.81
C PHE A 200 -1.70 -5.12 13.29
N ILE A 201 -1.97 -3.83 13.14
CA ILE A 201 -3.20 -3.26 12.58
C ILE A 201 -2.88 -2.76 11.18
N GLN A 202 -3.55 -3.29 10.17
CA GLN A 202 -3.48 -2.79 8.80
C GLN A 202 -4.76 -2.05 8.46
N ILE A 203 -4.67 -0.75 8.18
CA ILE A 203 -5.77 0.06 7.68
C ILE A 203 -5.52 0.30 6.20
N ILE A 204 -6.45 -0.13 5.34
CA ILE A 204 -6.30 -0.17 3.89
C ILE A 204 -7.39 0.72 3.28
N ASP A 205 -6.96 1.65 2.42
CA ASP A 205 -7.83 2.38 1.51
C ASP A 205 -8.24 1.45 0.37
N VAL A 206 -9.55 1.20 0.23
CA VAL A 206 -10.06 0.20 -0.71
C VAL A 206 -9.97 0.71 -2.13
N ALA A 207 -10.65 1.81 -2.40
CA ALA A 207 -10.80 2.36 -3.74
C ALA A 207 -9.77 3.44 -4.07
N GLY A 208 -8.87 3.74 -3.12
CA GLY A 208 -8.02 4.92 -3.20
C GLY A 208 -8.82 6.17 -2.86
N ARG A 209 -8.09 7.22 -2.49
CA ARG A 209 -8.65 8.52 -2.17
C ARG A 209 -9.65 8.55 -1.00
N GLU A 210 -9.71 7.53 -0.15
CA GLU A 210 -10.54 7.53 1.05
C GLU A 210 -9.70 7.85 2.28
N CYS A 211 -10.12 8.84 3.06
CA CYS A 211 -9.50 9.15 4.35
C CYS A 211 -10.06 8.26 5.46
N SER A 212 -9.20 7.92 6.43
CA SER A 212 -9.66 7.22 7.63
C SER A 212 -9.23 7.89 8.92
N ASP A 213 -10.20 8.27 9.73
CA ASP A 213 -9.97 8.83 11.06
C ASP A 213 -9.81 7.69 12.08
N PHE A 214 -8.62 7.60 12.69
CA PHE A 214 -8.25 6.52 13.61
C PHE A 214 -8.04 7.01 15.04
N LEU A 215 -8.61 6.25 15.98
CA LEU A 215 -8.47 6.40 17.42
C LEU A 215 -7.94 5.11 18.05
N ALA A 216 -7.16 5.26 19.12
CA ALA A 216 -6.71 4.17 19.96
C ALA A 216 -6.64 4.63 21.41
N PHE A 217 -7.04 3.75 22.33
CA PHE A 217 -7.06 3.98 23.78
C PHE A 217 -6.49 2.77 24.49
N THR A 218 -5.78 2.98 25.60
CA THR A 218 -5.30 1.88 26.43
C THR A 218 -6.47 1.19 27.12
N GLU A 219 -6.66 -0.12 26.87
CA GLU A 219 -7.77 -0.91 27.41
C GLU A 219 -7.76 -0.89 28.96
N SER A 220 -6.58 -1.07 29.55
CA SER A 220 -6.43 -1.08 31.02
C SER A 220 -6.78 0.25 31.69
N LYS A 221 -6.54 1.38 31.02
CA LYS A 221 -6.91 2.72 31.51
C LYS A 221 -8.41 2.98 31.35
N LEU A 222 -9.00 2.58 30.22
CA LEU A 222 -10.46 2.67 30.02
C LEU A 222 -11.23 1.86 31.06
N ASN A 223 -10.76 0.66 31.40
CA ASN A 223 -11.35 -0.16 32.48
C ASN A 223 -11.31 0.52 33.86
N GLN A 224 -10.43 1.50 34.06
CA GLN A 224 -10.33 2.33 35.27
C GLN A 224 -11.11 3.65 35.15
N GLY A 225 -11.84 3.86 34.05
CA GLY A 225 -12.52 5.13 33.74
C GLY A 225 -11.58 6.26 33.35
N ILE A 226 -10.34 5.95 32.96
CA ILE A 226 -9.31 6.92 32.58
C ILE A 226 -9.23 6.96 31.05
N GLU A 227 -9.85 7.97 30.45
CA GLU A 227 -9.77 8.19 29.00
C GLU A 227 -8.40 8.76 28.62
N ARG A 228 -7.53 7.90 28.10
CA ARG A 228 -6.26 8.27 27.48
C ARG A 228 -6.17 7.59 26.13
N GLY A 229 -6.27 8.40 25.10
CA GLY A 229 -6.17 7.98 23.72
C GLY A 229 -5.18 8.85 22.98
N LEU A 230 -5.05 8.58 21.69
CA LEU A 230 -4.14 9.31 20.80
C LEU A 230 -4.27 10.82 20.98
N ASP A 231 -3.12 11.46 21.18
CA ASP A 231 -2.97 12.91 21.27
C ASP A 231 -1.98 13.37 20.17
N PRO A 232 -2.50 14.00 19.11
CA PRO A 232 -1.68 14.59 18.08
C PRO A 232 -0.69 15.65 18.60
N THR A 233 -1.02 16.36 19.68
CA THR A 233 -0.15 17.39 20.25
C THR A 233 1.06 16.77 20.93
N ALA A 234 0.85 15.78 21.79
CA ALA A 234 1.93 14.99 22.37
C ALA A 234 2.78 14.34 21.27
N THR A 235 2.14 13.76 20.26
CA THR A 235 2.84 13.09 19.15
C THR A 235 3.75 14.06 18.38
N ARG A 236 3.23 15.19 17.88
CA ARG A 236 4.04 16.18 17.15
C ARG A 236 5.17 16.73 18.00
N THR A 237 4.93 16.95 19.30
CA THR A 237 5.96 17.43 20.24
C THR A 237 7.11 16.44 20.38
N LEU A 238 6.79 15.15 20.61
CA LEU A 238 7.80 14.13 20.86
C LEU A 238 8.53 13.70 19.60
N MET A 239 7.86 13.74 18.45
CA MET A 239 8.46 13.37 17.19
C MET A 239 9.16 14.54 16.47
N GLY A 240 8.93 15.78 16.91
CA GLY A 240 9.56 16.96 16.35
C GLY A 240 9.18 17.24 14.89
N ALA A 241 8.04 16.70 14.44
CA ALA A 241 7.55 16.87 13.08
C ALA A 241 6.09 17.31 13.07
N ALA A 242 5.74 18.17 12.11
CA ALA A 242 4.39 18.65 11.89
C ALA A 242 3.54 17.58 11.18
N TYR A 243 4.09 16.94 10.16
CA TYR A 243 3.41 15.94 9.34
C TYR A 243 4.07 14.58 9.50
N PRO A 244 3.29 13.48 9.44
CA PRO A 244 3.85 12.17 9.14
C PRO A 244 4.39 12.26 7.70
N GLY A 245 5.70 12.31 7.57
CA GLY A 245 6.38 12.18 6.29
C GLY A 245 6.80 10.73 6.07
N PRO A 246 7.16 10.35 4.82
CA PRO A 246 7.76 9.07 4.56
C PRO A 246 8.96 8.85 5.48
N GLY A 247 8.83 7.95 6.45
CA GLY A 247 9.88 7.62 7.41
C GLY A 247 9.67 8.12 8.84
N LEU A 248 8.76 9.04 9.19
CA LEU A 248 8.57 9.47 10.59
C LEU A 248 7.22 10.17 10.89
N PHE A 249 6.30 9.41 11.51
CA PHE A 249 6.12 9.42 12.97
C PHE A 249 6.31 7.99 13.43
N SER A 250 7.46 7.65 14.02
CA SER A 250 7.70 6.24 14.40
C SER A 250 6.61 5.75 15.35
N LYS A 251 6.05 6.63 16.20
CA LYS A 251 5.05 6.28 17.20
C LYS A 251 4.02 7.39 17.36
N PHE A 252 2.82 7.01 17.75
CA PHE A 252 1.78 7.94 18.20
C PHE A 252 1.53 7.75 19.70
N PHE A 253 1.28 8.86 20.40
CA PHE A 253 1.30 8.93 21.86
C PHE A 253 -0.03 9.39 22.43
N ASP A 254 -0.31 9.04 23.68
CA ASP A 254 -1.42 9.59 24.46
C ASP A 254 -1.02 10.90 25.20
N GLN A 255 -1.97 11.50 25.93
CA GLN A 255 -1.74 12.72 26.72
C GLN A 255 -0.72 12.54 27.86
N ASP A 256 -0.45 11.30 28.29
CA ASP A 256 0.56 10.98 29.30
C ASP A 256 1.92 10.65 28.65
N MET A 257 2.08 10.93 27.35
CA MET A 257 3.27 10.64 26.54
C MET A 257 3.60 9.14 26.46
N GLN A 258 2.61 8.26 26.65
CA GLN A 258 2.77 6.83 26.45
C GLN A 258 2.56 6.48 24.98
N PRO A 259 3.46 5.71 24.35
CA PRO A 259 3.31 5.34 22.96
C PRO A 259 2.26 4.23 22.83
N LEU A 260 1.24 4.45 22.00
CA LEU A 260 0.15 3.48 21.80
C LEU A 260 0.40 2.59 20.58
N VAL A 261 0.81 3.18 19.46
CA VAL A 261 1.09 2.45 18.22
C VAL A 261 2.40 2.90 17.59
N GLU A 262 3.07 1.98 16.92
CA GLU A 262 4.28 2.21 16.12
C GLU A 262 3.98 2.00 14.64
N VAL A 263 4.37 2.94 13.76
CA VAL A 263 4.23 2.74 12.31
C VAL A 263 5.30 1.77 11.83
N ILE A 264 4.88 0.68 11.19
CA ILE A 264 5.75 -0.37 10.64
C ILE A 264 5.81 -0.22 9.12
N GLN A 265 4.66 -0.10 8.47
CA GLN A 265 4.60 0.19 7.04
C GLN A 265 3.63 1.31 6.73
N ASP A 266 3.93 2.07 5.69
CA ASP A 266 3.07 3.14 5.17
C ASP A 266 3.27 3.19 3.67
N THR A 267 2.25 2.87 2.88
CA THR A 267 2.36 2.87 1.42
C THR A 267 1.91 4.18 0.75
N CYS A 268 1.38 5.13 1.51
CA CYS A 268 0.89 6.42 1.00
C CYS A 268 1.92 7.54 1.24
N GLY A 269 2.55 7.56 2.42
CA GLY A 269 3.51 8.58 2.82
C GLY A 269 2.87 9.92 3.21
N ARG A 270 1.53 9.96 3.34
CA ARG A 270 0.77 11.19 3.52
C ARG A 270 -0.45 10.98 4.40
N HIS A 271 -0.41 11.58 5.58
CA HIS A 271 -1.50 11.56 6.55
C HIS A 271 -1.55 12.89 7.30
N ASP A 272 -2.62 13.13 8.04
CA ASP A 272 -2.80 14.32 8.83
C ASP A 272 -2.91 14.00 10.33
N THR A 273 -2.40 14.92 11.13
CA THR A 273 -2.57 14.92 12.60
C THR A 273 -2.92 16.33 13.11
N PHE A 274 -3.23 17.29 12.24
CA PHE A 274 -3.59 18.66 12.65
C PHE A 274 -5.09 18.85 12.78
N GLY A 275 -5.84 18.37 11.80
CA GLY A 275 -7.29 18.50 11.76
C GLY A 275 -7.95 17.60 12.79
N PHE A 276 -9.16 17.98 13.19
CA PHE A 276 -10.07 17.02 13.80
C PHE A 276 -10.65 16.11 12.73
N ALA A 277 -11.05 14.91 13.14
CA ALA A 277 -12.05 14.15 12.43
C ALA A 277 -13.25 15.05 12.11
N CYS A 278 -13.86 14.91 10.93
CA CYS A 278 -14.94 15.80 10.53
C CYS A 278 -16.09 15.78 11.55
N SER A 279 -16.81 16.89 11.65
CA SER A 279 -17.82 17.11 12.70
C SER A 279 -19.06 17.79 12.12
N SER A 280 -20.20 17.72 12.82
CA SER A 280 -21.42 18.39 12.38
C SER A 280 -21.20 19.89 12.13
N LYS A 281 -20.39 20.55 12.97
CA LYS A 281 -20.06 21.98 12.84
C LYS A 281 -19.39 22.32 11.51
N TYR A 282 -18.52 21.45 11.01
CA TYR A 282 -17.82 21.64 9.73
C TYR A 282 -18.82 21.74 8.57
N TYR A 283 -19.76 20.78 8.52
CA TYR A 283 -20.77 20.71 7.47
C TYR A 283 -21.87 21.77 7.60
N GLU A 284 -22.35 22.03 8.83
CA GLU A 284 -23.38 23.03 9.12
C GLU A 284 -22.96 24.43 8.69
N ASP A 285 -21.68 24.81 8.91
CA ASP A 285 -21.15 26.11 8.49
C ASP A 285 -21.14 26.29 6.96
N MET A 286 -21.02 25.19 6.22
CA MET A 286 -21.09 25.16 4.77
C MET A 286 -22.53 25.02 4.24
N GLY A 287 -23.52 24.87 5.13
CA GLY A 287 -24.94 24.74 4.81
C GLY A 287 -25.45 23.29 4.68
N TYR A 288 -24.63 22.28 4.99
CA TYR A 288 -24.99 20.87 4.91
C TYR A 288 -25.44 20.32 6.28
N PHE A 289 -26.63 20.72 6.70
CA PHE A 289 -27.19 20.31 8.00
C PHE A 289 -27.53 18.81 8.04
N GLY A 290 -27.16 18.14 9.13
CA GLY A 290 -27.45 16.72 9.34
C GLY A 290 -26.55 15.77 8.54
N HIS A 291 -25.50 16.29 7.91
CA HIS A 291 -24.51 15.49 7.21
C HIS A 291 -23.81 14.50 8.17
N PRO A 292 -23.64 13.20 7.80
CA PRO A 292 -22.88 12.25 8.60
C PRO A 292 -21.45 12.75 8.82
N ASN A 293 -20.83 12.39 9.95
CA ASN A 293 -19.48 12.84 10.27
C ASN A 293 -18.74 11.82 11.13
N CYS A 294 -17.41 11.80 11.00
CA CYS A 294 -16.54 10.88 11.72
C CYS A 294 -16.61 11.06 13.23
N SER A 295 -16.75 12.30 13.72
CA SER A 295 -16.75 12.55 15.16
C SER A 295 -17.94 11.91 15.87
N ASP A 296 -19.12 11.96 15.25
CA ASP A 296 -20.32 11.28 15.73
C ASP A 296 -20.21 9.76 15.54
N ASN A 297 -19.73 9.30 14.37
CA ASN A 297 -19.52 7.87 14.09
C ASN A 297 -18.59 7.21 15.13
N LEU A 298 -17.44 7.83 15.41
CA LEU A 298 -16.47 7.36 16.40
C LEU A 298 -17.04 7.41 17.82
N SER A 299 -17.76 8.47 18.17
CA SER A 299 -18.44 8.57 19.48
C SER A 299 -19.46 7.46 19.69
N ASN A 300 -20.18 7.08 18.64
CA ASN A 300 -21.21 6.04 18.70
C ASN A 300 -20.60 4.65 18.94
N VAL A 301 -19.55 4.27 18.21
CA VAL A 301 -18.92 2.94 18.34
C VAL A 301 -18.09 2.80 19.63
N LEU A 302 -17.57 3.90 20.17
CA LEU A 302 -16.77 3.88 21.40
C LEU A 302 -17.61 3.94 22.69
N LYS A 303 -18.93 4.15 22.57
CA LYS A 303 -19.85 4.32 23.71
C LYS A 303 -19.82 3.15 24.68
N ASP A 304 -19.74 1.92 24.16
CA ASP A 304 -19.78 0.70 24.97
C ASP A 304 -18.49 0.47 25.77
N TYR A 305 -17.42 1.21 25.46
CA TYR A 305 -16.17 1.22 26.22
C TYR A 305 -16.12 2.35 27.27
N GLY A 306 -17.22 3.07 27.47
CA GLY A 306 -17.32 4.15 28.46
C GLY A 306 -16.59 5.43 28.04
N VAL A 307 -16.24 5.58 26.76
CA VAL A 307 -15.59 6.77 26.22
C VAL A 307 -16.62 7.88 26.00
N ALA A 308 -16.37 9.07 26.56
CA ALA A 308 -17.23 10.22 26.37
C ALA A 308 -17.26 10.69 24.91
N ALA A 309 -18.47 10.94 24.39
CA ALA A 309 -18.66 11.54 23.08
C ALA A 309 -18.00 12.93 23.01
N ARG A 310 -17.41 13.26 21.86
CA ARG A 310 -16.76 14.55 21.62
C ARG A 310 -17.33 15.17 20.34
N ARG A 311 -17.52 16.49 20.35
CA ARG A 311 -17.99 17.25 19.18
C ARG A 311 -16.98 17.27 18.03
N GLY A 312 -15.71 17.03 18.33
CA GLY A 312 -14.62 16.96 17.38
C GLY A 312 -13.53 16.07 17.97
N TRP A 313 -13.14 15.03 17.25
CA TRP A 313 -12.13 14.08 17.72
C TRP A 313 -10.74 14.45 17.19
N PRO A 314 -9.71 14.56 18.07
CA PRO A 314 -8.32 14.62 17.63
C PRO A 314 -7.85 13.22 17.22
N ALA A 315 -8.09 12.85 15.97
CA ALA A 315 -7.72 11.56 15.40
C ALA A 315 -6.36 11.63 14.67
N ILE A 316 -5.83 10.46 14.33
CA ILE A 316 -4.87 10.36 13.24
C ILE A 316 -5.69 10.17 11.97
N ASN A 317 -5.59 11.12 11.05
CA ASN A 317 -6.39 11.13 9.84
C ASN A 317 -5.53 10.51 8.72
N PHE A 318 -5.60 9.18 8.58
CA PHE A 318 -4.84 8.45 7.57
C PHE A 318 -5.29 8.82 6.15
N PHE A 319 -4.31 8.95 5.25
CA PHE A 319 -4.46 9.29 3.83
C PHE A 319 -4.83 10.76 3.56
N TYR A 320 -5.28 11.47 4.60
CA TYR A 320 -5.70 12.85 4.49
C TYR A 320 -4.56 13.80 4.13
N ASN A 321 -4.69 14.48 2.98
CA ASN A 321 -3.66 15.32 2.39
C ASN A 321 -3.84 16.79 2.80
N THR A 322 -3.41 17.15 4.01
CA THR A 322 -3.47 18.53 4.54
C THR A 322 -2.10 19.19 4.64
N ARG A 323 -1.99 20.49 4.38
CA ARG A 323 -0.75 21.27 4.50
C ARG A 323 -1.02 22.62 5.14
N ILE A 324 0.02 23.17 5.74
CA ILE A 324 0.13 24.55 6.14
C ILE A 324 1.05 25.20 5.12
N ASP A 325 0.55 26.20 4.39
CA ASP A 325 1.34 26.95 3.42
C ASP A 325 2.29 27.95 4.10
N ASP A 326 3.05 28.69 3.28
CA ASP A 326 3.95 29.77 3.71
C ASP A 326 3.20 30.98 4.29
N HIS A 327 1.88 31.07 4.09
CA HIS A 327 0.99 32.02 4.73
C HIS A 327 0.40 31.52 6.06
N ASN A 328 0.77 30.31 6.49
CA ASN A 328 0.26 29.61 7.66
C ASN A 328 -1.22 29.22 7.59
N ALA A 329 -1.79 29.11 6.38
CA ALA A 329 -3.14 28.61 6.17
C ALA A 329 -3.14 27.09 6.10
N LEU A 330 -4.03 26.46 6.88
CA LEU A 330 -4.34 25.04 6.72
C LEU A 330 -5.23 24.85 5.50
N TYR A 331 -4.77 24.07 4.52
CA TYR A 331 -5.54 23.67 3.36
C TYR A 331 -5.47 22.16 3.17
N LEU A 332 -6.39 21.63 2.37
CA LEU A 332 -6.48 20.23 1.98
C LEU A 332 -6.50 20.10 0.46
N ASP A 333 -6.16 18.92 -0.03
CA ASP A 333 -6.25 18.53 -1.43
C ASP A 333 -6.58 17.02 -1.51
N GLU A 334 -6.75 16.48 -2.71
CA GLU A 334 -7.05 15.05 -2.91
C GLU A 334 -5.98 14.16 -2.25
N PRO A 335 -6.37 13.05 -1.61
CA PRO A 335 -5.41 12.09 -1.05
C PRO A 335 -4.49 11.51 -2.11
N TRP A 336 -3.31 11.06 -1.67
CA TRP A 336 -2.33 10.40 -2.54
C TRP A 336 -2.48 8.89 -2.61
N SER A 337 -3.37 8.34 -1.78
CA SER A 337 -3.65 6.91 -1.68
C SER A 337 -4.28 6.40 -2.97
N ARG A 338 -3.80 5.23 -3.38
CA ARG A 338 -4.33 4.43 -4.48
C ARG A 338 -5.11 3.23 -3.91
N PRO A 339 -5.95 2.56 -4.72
CA PRO A 339 -6.55 1.29 -4.32
C PRO A 339 -5.55 0.32 -3.67
N GLY A 340 -5.86 -0.14 -2.47
CA GLY A 340 -5.02 -1.07 -1.72
C GLY A 340 -3.84 -0.44 -0.97
N ASP A 341 -3.64 0.87 -1.04
CA ASP A 341 -2.67 1.55 -0.17
C ASP A 341 -3.06 1.38 1.30
N TYR A 342 -2.06 1.24 2.18
CA TYR A 342 -2.30 0.94 3.58
C TYR A 342 -1.25 1.53 4.52
N VAL A 343 -1.63 1.63 5.79
CA VAL A 343 -0.72 1.79 6.92
C VAL A 343 -0.76 0.53 7.76
N LEU A 344 0.42 0.03 8.14
CA LEU A 344 0.60 -1.09 9.06
C LEU A 344 1.19 -0.55 10.36
N LEU A 345 0.42 -0.65 11.43
CA LEU A 345 0.77 -0.22 12.77
C LEU A 345 1.07 -1.44 13.64
N ARG A 346 1.96 -1.32 14.62
CA ARG A 346 2.12 -2.29 15.70
C ARG A 346 1.55 -1.71 16.99
N ALA A 347 0.67 -2.45 17.64
CA ALA A 347 0.16 -2.10 18.96
C ALA A 347 1.28 -2.24 20.00
N LEU A 348 1.48 -1.21 20.84
CA LEU A 348 2.51 -1.19 21.88
C LEU A 348 1.95 -1.51 23.28
N ASP A 349 0.63 -1.60 23.38
CA ASP A 349 -0.14 -2.00 24.57
C ASP A 349 -1.41 -2.76 24.11
N ASP A 350 -2.22 -3.24 25.04
CA ASP A 350 -3.58 -3.70 24.77
C ASP A 350 -4.49 -2.49 24.53
N LEU A 351 -5.10 -2.41 23.34
CA LEU A 351 -5.81 -1.22 22.89
C LEU A 351 -7.26 -1.52 22.50
N VAL A 352 -8.12 -0.56 22.79
CA VAL A 352 -9.41 -0.37 22.12
C VAL A 352 -9.18 0.64 21.00
N CYS A 353 -9.41 0.23 19.76
CA CYS A 353 -9.25 1.03 18.57
C CYS A 353 -10.61 1.34 17.94
N ALA A 354 -10.69 2.44 17.20
CA ALA A 354 -11.81 2.73 16.31
C ALA A 354 -11.29 3.43 15.05
N SER A 355 -11.90 3.11 13.92
CA SER A 355 -11.60 3.71 12.63
C SER A 355 -12.92 4.10 11.94
N SER A 356 -12.94 5.25 11.27
CA SER A 356 -14.05 5.70 10.44
C SER A 356 -13.63 5.73 8.98
N ALA A 357 -14.53 5.35 8.07
CA ALA A 357 -14.49 5.78 6.67
C ALA A 357 -15.11 7.18 6.62
N CYS A 358 -14.37 8.17 6.10
CA CYS A 358 -14.76 9.56 6.18
C CYS A 358 -15.93 9.86 5.23
N PRO A 359 -17.03 10.46 5.69
CA PRO A 359 -18.16 10.74 4.83
C PRO A 359 -18.01 12.00 3.95
N ASP A 360 -16.88 12.71 4.01
CA ASP A 360 -16.77 14.01 3.34
C ASP A 360 -16.86 13.90 1.82
N ASP A 361 -17.99 14.34 1.28
CA ASP A 361 -18.25 14.52 -0.16
C ASP A 361 -18.30 16.01 -0.55
N THR A 362 -18.10 16.91 0.43
CA THR A 362 -18.24 18.36 0.26
C THR A 362 -16.92 19.04 -0.09
N SER A 363 -15.81 18.32 -0.02
CA SER A 363 -14.46 18.80 -0.34
C SER A 363 -13.63 17.73 -1.09
N ALA A 364 -12.41 18.10 -1.47
CA ALA A 364 -11.47 17.18 -2.09
C ALA A 364 -10.93 16.08 -1.14
N ALA A 365 -11.28 16.11 0.15
CA ALA A 365 -10.73 15.22 1.17
C ALA A 365 -10.86 13.72 0.83
N ASN A 366 -11.95 13.31 0.19
CA ASN A 366 -12.14 11.92 -0.26
C ASN A 366 -12.22 11.79 -1.79
N GLY A 367 -11.55 12.69 -2.53
CA GLY A 367 -11.71 12.76 -3.99
C GLY A 367 -13.16 12.97 -4.43
N TRP A 368 -13.96 13.65 -3.59
CA TRP A 368 -15.39 13.94 -3.80
C TRP A 368 -16.33 12.72 -3.81
N ASN A 369 -15.83 11.52 -3.52
CA ASN A 369 -16.63 10.29 -3.55
C ASN A 369 -16.21 9.34 -2.43
N PRO A 370 -16.86 9.41 -1.25
CA PRO A 370 -16.57 8.53 -0.13
C PRO A 370 -16.69 7.05 -0.49
N THR A 371 -15.68 6.28 -0.11
CA THR A 371 -15.62 4.83 -0.29
C THR A 371 -15.30 4.12 1.02
N ASP A 372 -15.06 2.82 0.95
CA ASP A 372 -14.91 2.00 2.12
C ASP A 372 -13.46 1.96 2.64
N ILE A 373 -13.29 1.57 3.90
CA ILE A 373 -11.99 1.24 4.50
C ILE A 373 -11.95 -0.26 4.83
N HIS A 374 -10.78 -0.88 4.73
CA HIS A 374 -10.56 -2.24 5.25
C HIS A 374 -9.66 -2.22 6.47
N VAL A 375 -9.94 -3.11 7.42
CA VAL A 375 -9.06 -3.34 8.57
C VAL A 375 -8.71 -4.82 8.67
N ARG A 376 -7.41 -5.10 8.79
CA ARG A 376 -6.90 -6.42 9.17
C ARG A 376 -6.07 -6.33 10.44
N VAL A 377 -6.15 -7.36 11.28
CA VAL A 377 -5.29 -7.49 12.47
C VAL A 377 -4.52 -8.80 12.40
N TYR A 378 -3.20 -8.73 12.58
CA TYR A 378 -2.30 -9.89 12.53
C TYR A 378 -1.68 -10.21 13.90
N SER A 379 -1.41 -11.49 14.14
CA SER A 379 -0.74 -11.99 15.35
C SER A 379 0.64 -11.33 15.56
N PRO A 380 1.08 -11.13 16.83
CA PRO A 380 2.43 -10.66 17.16
C PRO A 380 3.56 -11.57 16.68
N ASP A 381 3.26 -12.84 16.36
CA ASP A 381 4.25 -13.81 15.85
C ASP A 381 4.70 -13.51 14.42
N ASN A 382 3.96 -12.66 13.71
CA ASN A 382 4.33 -12.24 12.36
C ASN A 382 5.50 -11.24 12.41
N ILE A 383 6.40 -11.36 11.43
CA ILE A 383 7.55 -10.46 11.28
C ILE A 383 7.34 -9.62 10.02
N PHE A 384 7.08 -8.33 10.21
CA PHE A 384 7.00 -7.35 9.13
C PHE A 384 8.19 -6.39 9.22
N SER A 385 8.94 -6.27 8.12
CA SER A 385 10.03 -5.31 8.03
C SER A 385 9.47 -3.89 8.03
N LYS A 386 10.15 -2.98 8.75
CA LYS A 386 9.85 -1.56 8.66
C LYS A 386 10.10 -1.07 7.24
N ALA A 387 9.08 -0.53 6.60
CA ALA A 387 9.22 -0.03 5.25
C ALA A 387 8.22 1.05 4.94
N VAL A 388 8.66 2.11 4.29
CA VAL A 388 7.79 3.18 3.84
C VAL A 388 7.76 3.15 2.33
N ALA A 389 6.62 3.47 1.74
CA ALA A 389 6.52 3.63 0.31
C ALA A 389 7.41 4.78 -0.13
N TYR A 390 8.17 4.47 -1.15
CA TYR A 390 8.96 5.39 -1.89
C TYR A 390 8.56 5.26 -3.34
N ARG A 391 8.24 6.40 -3.96
CA ARG A 391 7.99 6.50 -5.39
C ARG A 391 9.20 7.20 -6.02
N MET A 392 9.92 6.52 -6.92
CA MET A 392 11.05 7.11 -7.64
C MET A 392 10.63 8.32 -8.50
N THR A 393 9.41 8.30 -9.02
CA THR A 393 8.76 9.37 -9.78
C THR A 393 7.29 9.50 -9.36
N PRO A 394 6.61 10.64 -9.61
CA PRO A 394 5.19 10.81 -9.26
C PRO A 394 4.26 9.70 -9.77
N ASP A 395 4.56 9.17 -10.96
CA ASP A 395 3.76 8.13 -11.63
C ASP A 395 4.22 6.68 -11.33
N ALA A 396 5.33 6.50 -10.61
CA ALA A 396 5.82 5.18 -10.22
C ALA A 396 4.85 4.52 -9.22
N GLU A 397 4.86 3.18 -9.16
CA GLU A 397 4.24 2.48 -8.04
C GLU A 397 5.01 2.76 -6.74
N ALA A 398 4.27 2.73 -5.63
CA ALA A 398 4.88 2.78 -4.32
C ALA A 398 5.70 1.52 -4.08
N GLU A 399 7.03 1.67 -3.95
CA GLU A 399 7.92 0.58 -3.55
C GLU A 399 8.27 0.72 -2.08
N LEU A 400 8.14 -0.37 -1.32
CA LEU A 400 8.53 -0.39 0.08
C LEU A 400 10.06 -0.23 0.20
N THR A 401 10.51 0.73 1.01
CA THR A 401 11.93 0.93 1.32
C THR A 401 12.57 -0.36 1.82
N ARG A 402 13.81 -0.61 1.40
CA ARG A 402 14.51 -1.86 1.65
C ARG A 402 15.76 -1.63 2.48
N GLU A 403 16.15 -2.65 3.21
CA GLU A 403 17.46 -2.70 3.81
C GLU A 403 18.54 -2.80 2.71
N THR A 404 19.64 -2.07 2.86
CA THR A 404 20.79 -2.27 1.96
C THR A 404 21.44 -3.63 2.22
N GLY A 405 22.23 -4.14 1.26
CA GLY A 405 23.04 -5.35 1.48
C GLY A 405 24.03 -5.25 2.65
N PHE A 406 24.34 -4.02 3.10
CA PHE A 406 25.20 -3.76 4.26
C PHE A 406 24.42 -3.68 5.59
N HIS A 407 23.09 -3.62 5.55
CA HIS A 407 22.24 -3.45 6.73
C HIS A 407 22.50 -4.48 7.84
N PRO A 408 22.69 -5.79 7.56
CA PRO A 408 22.97 -6.76 8.63
C PRO A 408 24.23 -6.44 9.46
N ARG A 409 25.18 -5.68 8.90
CA ARG A 409 26.38 -5.21 9.59
C ARG A 409 26.16 -3.85 10.24
N SER A 410 25.55 -2.89 9.54
CA SER A 410 25.35 -1.54 10.07
C SER A 410 24.32 -1.48 11.20
N SER A 411 23.29 -2.33 11.17
CA SER A 411 22.26 -2.39 12.22
C SER A 411 22.77 -2.90 13.58
N GLN A 412 23.92 -3.58 13.59
CA GLN A 412 24.63 -3.95 14.82
C GLN A 412 25.36 -2.75 15.45
N LEU A 413 25.61 -1.70 14.67
CA LEU A 413 26.40 -0.52 15.06
C LEU A 413 25.53 0.70 15.36
N THR A 414 24.29 0.71 14.89
CA THR A 414 23.34 1.81 15.15
C THR A 414 21.89 1.38 15.04
N ARG A 415 21.02 2.17 15.66
CA ARG A 415 19.56 2.11 15.47
C ARG A 415 19.04 3.33 14.69
N ASN A 416 19.92 4.26 14.33
CA ASN A 416 19.58 5.51 13.67
C ASN A 416 19.75 5.34 12.16
N PHE A 417 18.62 5.15 11.47
CA PHE A 417 18.56 5.02 10.03
C PHE A 417 17.68 6.13 9.45
N THR A 418 18.05 6.62 8.28
CA THR A 418 17.21 7.46 7.45
C THR A 418 16.91 6.73 6.15
N GLU A 419 15.76 7.02 5.57
CA GLU A 419 15.47 6.67 4.19
C GLU A 419 16.33 7.54 3.25
N TYR A 420 16.88 6.91 2.21
CA TYR A 420 17.52 7.58 1.08
C TYR A 420 17.30 6.77 -0.19
N ARG A 421 16.48 7.30 -1.10
CA ARG A 421 16.17 6.71 -2.42
C ARG A 421 15.67 5.26 -2.34
N GLY A 422 14.77 4.98 -1.41
CA GLY A 422 14.20 3.65 -1.21
C GLY A 422 15.07 2.72 -0.34
N PHE A 423 16.17 3.21 0.23
CA PHE A 423 17.06 2.40 1.06
C PHE A 423 17.26 2.98 2.46
N TRP A 424 17.30 2.10 3.47
CA TRP A 424 17.66 2.48 4.84
C TRP A 424 19.17 2.61 4.99
N LEU A 425 19.65 3.84 5.25
CA LEU A 425 21.06 4.16 5.47
C LEU A 425 21.31 4.64 6.92
N PRO A 426 22.39 4.18 7.57
CA PRO A 426 22.74 4.65 8.90
C PRO A 426 23.15 6.12 8.86
N THR A 427 22.57 6.95 9.73
CA THR A 427 22.91 8.39 9.83
C THR A 427 24.03 8.66 10.82
N VAL A 428 24.18 7.78 11.81
CA VAL A 428 25.22 7.87 12.84
C VAL A 428 25.53 6.47 13.35
N PHE A 429 26.80 6.19 13.66
CA PHE A 429 27.19 4.96 14.33
C PHE A 429 27.39 5.22 15.83
N ASN A 430 26.63 4.52 16.68
CA ASN A 430 26.58 4.80 18.12
C ASN A 430 27.92 4.46 18.83
N ASN A 431 28.74 3.61 18.21
CA ASN A 431 29.94 3.04 18.84
C ASN A 431 31.25 3.79 18.51
N ALA A 432 31.22 4.75 17.57
CA ALA A 432 32.36 5.58 17.23
C ALA A 432 31.88 6.99 16.87
N GLY A 433 31.71 7.84 17.89
CA GLY A 433 31.46 9.26 17.62
C GLY A 433 32.60 9.87 16.78
N ALA A 434 32.32 10.98 16.11
CA ALA A 434 33.24 11.66 15.18
C ALA A 434 34.67 11.85 15.73
N ILE A 435 34.81 12.05 17.04
CA ILE A 435 36.11 12.17 17.72
C ILE A 435 36.90 10.85 17.67
N LYS A 436 36.27 9.70 17.94
CA LYS A 436 36.95 8.39 17.87
C LYS A 436 37.29 8.01 16.43
N GLU A 437 36.43 8.31 15.47
CA GLU A 437 36.70 8.09 14.05
C GLU A 437 37.88 8.94 13.57
N TYR A 438 37.92 10.22 13.96
CA TYR A 438 39.05 11.11 13.68
C TYR A 438 40.38 10.55 14.21
N TRP A 439 40.42 10.11 15.48
CA TRP A 439 41.63 9.53 16.07
C TRP A 439 42.00 8.19 15.43
N ALA A 440 41.03 7.34 15.09
CA ALA A 440 41.29 6.06 14.43
C ALA A 440 41.89 6.25 13.03
N CYS A 441 41.33 7.13 12.20
CA CYS A 441 41.88 7.45 10.88
C CYS A 441 43.26 8.10 10.96
N ARG A 442 43.55 8.86 12.03
CA ARG A 442 44.83 9.55 12.21
C ARG A 442 45.94 8.63 12.75
N GLU A 443 45.61 7.67 13.61
CA GLU A 443 46.59 6.86 14.33
C GLU A 443 46.73 5.42 13.80
N LYS A 444 45.77 4.92 13.01
CA LYS A 444 45.72 3.52 12.56
C LYS A 444 45.59 3.33 11.04
N ALA A 445 45.77 4.39 10.24
CA ALA A 445 45.81 4.31 8.78
C ALA A 445 47.16 3.78 8.26
#